data_AF-A0A536WWS1-F1
#
_entry.id   AF-A0A536WWS1-F1
#
_cell.length_a   1.000
_cell.length_b   1.000
_cell.length_c   1.000
_cell.angle_alpha   90.00
_cell.angle_beta   90.00
_cell.angle_gamma   90.00
#
_symmetry.space_group_name_H-M   'P 1'
#
loop_
_entity.id
_entity.type
_entity.pdbx_description
1 polymer ?
#
loop_
_entity_poly.entity_id
_entity_poly.type
_entity_poly.pdbx_seq_one_letter_code
_entity_poly.pdbx_strand_id
1 'polypeptide(L)'
;LERFGVQWQAQAPTLAQRLGLRVSESALTGVKASNVLRGGAAERAGVSTGDELLAVDGWRIRRIDEAQRFLKPGTPSTLLVSRDQRVLSLPLTLPKDDSAFGAVALTADAKAARAATALRKAWFAG
;
A
#
# COMPACT_ATOMS: atom_id res chain seq x y z
N LEU A 1 7.48 9.15 21.11
CA LEU A 1 6.57 10.30 20.90
C LEU A 1 5.76 10.65 22.16
N GLU A 2 5.55 9.69 23.06
CA GLU A 2 4.80 9.88 24.32
C GLU A 2 5.28 11.04 25.19
N ARG A 3 6.61 11.28 25.28
CA ARG A 3 7.17 12.44 25.99
C ARG A 3 6.68 13.80 25.47
N PHE A 4 6.18 13.83 24.23
CA PHE A 4 5.62 15.01 23.57
C PHE A 4 4.07 15.01 23.60
N GLY A 5 3.45 14.07 24.32
CA GLY A 5 1.99 13.93 24.38
C GLY A 5 1.37 13.50 23.05
N VAL A 6 2.09 12.69 22.27
CA VAL A 6 1.64 12.14 20.99
C VAL A 6 1.68 10.61 21.07
N GLN A 7 0.54 10.00 20.80
CA GLN A 7 0.39 8.57 20.57
C GLN A 7 0.47 8.27 19.09
N TRP A 8 0.84 7.04 18.76
CA TRP A 8 0.89 6.59 17.38
C TRP A 8 0.40 5.16 17.28
N GLN A 9 -0.23 4.84 16.16
CA GLN A 9 -0.68 3.48 15.85
C GLN A 9 -0.32 3.15 14.41
N ALA A 10 0.36 2.03 14.22
CA ALA A 10 0.54 1.45 12.89
C ALA A 10 -0.70 0.66 12.48
N GLN A 11 -1.11 0.83 11.24
CA GLN A 11 -2.10 -0.01 10.59
C GLN A 11 -1.41 -1.11 9.81
N ALA A 12 -2.04 -2.29 9.71
CA ALA A 12 -1.53 -3.35 8.86
C ALA A 12 -1.46 -2.88 7.40
N PRO A 13 -0.40 -3.21 6.66
CA PRO A 13 -0.28 -2.78 5.27
C PRO A 13 -1.34 -3.47 4.41
N THR A 14 -1.98 -2.70 3.52
CA THR A 14 -2.87 -3.25 2.49
C THR A 14 -2.08 -4.09 1.48
N LEU A 15 -2.76 -4.92 0.69
CA LEU A 15 -2.08 -5.69 -0.35
C LEU A 15 -1.34 -4.77 -1.34
N ALA A 16 -1.96 -3.65 -1.74
CA ALA A 16 -1.30 -2.66 -2.59
C ALA A 16 0.02 -2.16 -1.96
N GLN A 17 0.01 -1.82 -0.67
CA GLN A 17 1.21 -1.39 0.05
C GLN A 17 2.28 -2.49 0.11
N ARG A 18 1.88 -3.74 0.37
CA ARG A 18 2.79 -4.91 0.36
C ARG A 18 3.44 -5.15 -1.00
N LEU A 19 2.73 -4.84 -2.08
CA LEU A 19 3.26 -4.90 -3.44
C LEU A 19 4.10 -3.66 -3.80
N GLY A 20 4.10 -2.61 -2.99
CA GLY A 20 4.73 -1.33 -3.32
C GLY A 20 3.93 -0.55 -4.37
N LEU A 21 2.60 -0.60 -4.30
CA LEU A 21 1.69 0.09 -5.22
C LEU A 21 0.83 1.12 -4.47
N ARG A 22 0.57 2.23 -5.16
CA ARG A 22 -0.68 2.99 -4.95
C ARG A 22 -1.59 2.70 -6.13
N VAL A 23 -2.86 2.43 -5.84
CA VAL A 23 -3.86 2.13 -6.86
C VAL A 23 -4.99 3.14 -6.82
N SER A 24 -5.57 3.40 -7.99
CA SER A 24 -6.87 4.05 -8.14
C SER A 24 -7.84 3.02 -8.71
N GLU A 25 -8.99 2.88 -8.08
CA GLU A 25 -9.96 1.84 -8.43
C GLU A 25 -11.32 2.47 -8.72
N SER A 26 -11.94 2.07 -9.83
CA SER A 26 -13.32 2.43 -10.13
C SER A 26 -14.04 1.29 -10.86
N ALA A 27 -15.36 1.27 -10.80
CA ALA A 27 -16.16 0.28 -11.51
C ALA A 27 -15.91 0.28 -13.03
N LEU A 28 -15.61 1.47 -13.60
CA LEU A 28 -15.40 1.64 -15.04
C LEU A 28 -13.97 1.29 -15.47
N THR A 29 -12.96 1.68 -14.69
CA THR A 29 -11.54 1.62 -15.09
C THR A 29 -10.76 0.47 -14.47
N GLY A 30 -11.38 -0.34 -13.61
CA GLY A 30 -10.70 -1.41 -12.88
C GLY A 30 -9.65 -0.88 -11.91
N VAL A 31 -8.59 -1.67 -11.70
CA VAL A 31 -7.48 -1.37 -10.79
C VAL A 31 -6.33 -0.76 -11.60
N LYS A 32 -6.07 0.54 -11.43
CA LYS A 32 -4.93 1.21 -12.10
C LYS A 32 -3.81 1.50 -11.11
N ALA A 33 -2.58 1.21 -11.51
CA ALA A 33 -1.37 1.61 -10.77
C ALA A 33 -1.15 3.11 -10.92
N SER A 34 -1.40 3.89 -9.87
CA SER A 34 -1.17 5.33 -9.86
C SER A 34 0.22 5.70 -9.37
N ASN A 35 0.89 4.80 -8.65
CA ASN A 35 2.29 4.92 -8.28
C ASN A 35 2.90 3.54 -8.05
N VAL A 36 4.17 3.39 -8.44
CA VAL A 36 4.98 2.19 -8.18
C VAL A 36 6.18 2.60 -7.34
N LEU A 37 6.28 2.01 -6.14
CA LEU A 37 7.36 2.27 -5.20
C LEU A 37 8.65 1.64 -5.69
N ARG A 38 9.72 2.44 -5.72
CA ARG A 38 11.07 1.98 -6.03
C ARG A 38 11.55 0.94 -5.03
N GLY A 39 12.15 -0.13 -5.51
CA GLY A 39 12.51 -1.31 -4.73
C GLY A 39 11.33 -2.16 -4.29
N GLY A 40 10.11 -1.85 -4.74
CA GLY A 40 8.90 -2.61 -4.42
C GLY A 40 8.79 -3.93 -5.19
N ALA A 41 7.89 -4.82 -4.75
CA ALA A 41 7.64 -6.09 -5.43
C ALA A 41 7.05 -5.88 -6.84
N ALA A 42 6.16 -4.90 -7.00
CA ALA A 42 5.57 -4.56 -8.28
C ALA A 42 6.61 -3.95 -9.25
N GLU A 43 7.52 -3.11 -8.78
CA GLU A 43 8.62 -2.60 -9.63
C GLU A 43 9.51 -3.75 -10.11
N ARG A 44 9.92 -4.65 -9.21
CA ARG A 44 10.72 -5.84 -9.58
C ARG A 44 10.00 -6.75 -10.57
N ALA A 45 8.68 -6.82 -10.50
CA ALA A 45 7.84 -7.54 -11.46
C ALA A 45 7.73 -6.84 -12.82
N GLY A 46 8.18 -5.59 -12.94
CA GLY A 46 8.09 -4.80 -14.16
C GLY A 46 6.79 -4.00 -14.31
N VAL A 47 5.99 -3.87 -13.24
CA VAL A 47 4.80 -3.01 -13.24
C VAL A 47 5.23 -1.55 -13.38
N SER A 48 4.50 -0.81 -14.19
CA SER A 48 4.71 0.62 -14.41
C SER A 48 3.50 1.42 -13.97
N THR A 49 3.71 2.69 -13.65
CA THR A 49 2.61 3.61 -13.41
C THR A 49 1.79 3.76 -14.68
N GLY A 50 0.47 3.78 -14.55
CA GLY A 50 -0.47 3.78 -15.68
C GLY A 50 -1.00 2.40 -16.07
N ASP A 51 -0.34 1.32 -15.64
CA ASP A 51 -0.80 -0.04 -15.90
C ASP A 51 -2.19 -0.29 -15.30
N GLU A 52 -3.08 -0.94 -16.05
CA GLU A 52 -4.29 -1.56 -15.50
C GLU A 52 -3.99 -3.00 -15.10
N LEU A 53 -4.21 -3.34 -13.82
CA LEU A 53 -4.06 -4.70 -13.32
C LEU A 53 -5.33 -5.48 -13.66
N LEU A 54 -5.16 -6.50 -14.49
CA LEU A 54 -6.27 -7.26 -15.05
C LEU A 54 -6.57 -8.51 -14.23
N ALA A 55 -5.58 -9.37 -14.00
CA ALA A 55 -5.78 -10.68 -13.42
C ALA A 55 -4.54 -11.18 -12.69
N VAL A 56 -4.75 -12.09 -11.73
CA VAL A 56 -3.68 -12.84 -11.06
C VAL A 56 -3.93 -14.32 -11.26
N ASP A 57 -2.92 -15.04 -11.73
CA ASP A 57 -2.97 -16.49 -11.99
C ASP A 57 -4.20 -16.91 -12.82
N GLY A 58 -4.55 -16.10 -13.81
CA GLY A 58 -5.69 -16.32 -14.71
C GLY A 58 -7.05 -15.83 -14.17
N TRP A 59 -7.14 -15.38 -12.93
CA TRP A 59 -8.38 -14.88 -12.31
C TRP A 59 -8.49 -13.36 -12.44
N ARG A 60 -9.53 -12.88 -13.12
CA ARG A 60 -9.83 -11.44 -13.25
C ARG A 60 -10.03 -10.84 -11.86
N ILE A 61 -9.39 -9.70 -11.61
CA ILE A 61 -9.60 -8.89 -10.40
C ILE A 61 -10.24 -7.56 -10.74
N ARG A 62 -11.24 -7.12 -9.98
CA ARG A 62 -11.84 -5.77 -10.12
C ARG A 62 -11.42 -4.82 -9.02
N ARG A 63 -10.95 -5.39 -7.91
CA ARG A 63 -10.37 -4.71 -6.76
C ARG A 63 -9.02 -5.33 -6.44
N ILE A 64 -8.05 -4.54 -5.97
CA ILE A 64 -6.72 -5.03 -5.63
C ILE A 64 -6.79 -6.10 -4.54
N ASP A 65 -7.70 -5.97 -3.58
CA ASP A 65 -7.84 -6.93 -2.48
C ASP A 65 -8.36 -8.30 -2.90
N GLU A 66 -9.00 -8.42 -4.07
CA GLU A 66 -9.40 -9.73 -4.62
C GLU A 66 -8.16 -10.59 -4.93
N ALA A 67 -7.04 -9.97 -5.29
CA ALA A 67 -5.79 -10.68 -5.55
C ALA A 67 -5.24 -11.42 -4.32
N GLN A 68 -5.65 -11.05 -3.09
CA GLN A 68 -5.23 -11.74 -1.86
C GLN A 68 -5.65 -13.22 -1.87
N ARG A 69 -6.70 -13.58 -2.60
CA ARG A 69 -7.20 -14.97 -2.71
C ARG A 69 -6.27 -15.85 -3.53
N PHE A 70 -5.49 -15.26 -4.42
CA PHE A 70 -4.68 -15.96 -5.41
C PHE A 70 -3.18 -15.86 -5.10
N LEU A 71 -2.73 -14.75 -4.49
CA LEU A 71 -1.34 -14.54 -4.14
C LEU A 71 -0.96 -15.27 -2.84
N LYS A 72 -0.01 -16.20 -2.95
CA LYS A 72 0.64 -16.84 -1.80
C LYS A 72 1.99 -16.16 -1.52
N PRO A 73 2.26 -15.69 -0.30
CA PRO A 73 3.53 -15.05 0.02
C PRO A 73 4.75 -15.93 -0.29
N GLY A 74 5.71 -15.39 -1.03
CA GLY A 74 6.95 -16.06 -1.44
C GLY A 74 6.78 -17.09 -2.55
N THR A 75 5.59 -17.23 -3.14
CA THR A 75 5.35 -18.07 -4.31
C THR A 75 5.30 -17.19 -5.56
N PRO A 76 5.93 -17.60 -6.68
CA PRO A 76 5.74 -16.94 -7.96
C PRO A 76 4.29 -17.07 -8.44
N SER A 77 3.72 -15.95 -8.88
CA SER A 77 2.42 -15.82 -9.53
C SER A 77 2.57 -15.03 -10.82
N THR A 78 1.57 -15.08 -11.69
CA THR A 78 1.51 -14.29 -12.92
C THR A 78 0.50 -13.15 -12.77
N LEU A 79 0.95 -11.92 -12.96
CA LEU A 79 0.09 -10.74 -13.03
C LEU A 79 -0.13 -10.35 -14.49
N LEU A 80 -1.38 -10.31 -14.94
CA LEU A 80 -1.73 -9.71 -16.23
C LEU A 80 -1.97 -8.21 -16.05
N VAL A 81 -1.30 -7.41 -16.87
CA VAL A 81 -1.52 -5.95 -16.93
C VAL A 81 -1.83 -5.50 -18.35
N SER A 82 -2.58 -4.41 -18.49
CA SER A 82 -2.71 -3.66 -19.74
C SER A 82 -1.81 -2.42 -19.66
N ARG A 83 -0.88 -2.29 -20.61
CA ARG A 83 -0.01 -1.13 -20.80
C ARG A 83 -0.16 -0.66 -22.24
N ASP A 84 -0.59 0.57 -22.45
CA ASP A 84 -0.78 1.15 -23.78
C ASP A 84 -1.61 0.24 -24.71
N GLN A 85 -2.72 -0.29 -24.19
CA GLN A 85 -3.62 -1.24 -24.89
C GLN A 85 -3.01 -2.61 -25.22
N ARG A 86 -1.80 -2.90 -24.73
CA ARG A 86 -1.16 -4.21 -24.85
C ARG A 86 -1.26 -4.97 -23.53
N VAL A 87 -1.70 -6.22 -23.61
CA VAL A 87 -1.68 -7.12 -22.46
C VAL A 87 -0.28 -7.71 -22.28
N LEU A 88 0.25 -7.62 -21.06
CA LEU A 88 1.55 -8.16 -20.65
C LEU A 88 1.36 -9.14 -19.50
N SER A 89 2.15 -10.22 -19.52
CA SER A 89 2.25 -11.17 -18.41
C SER A 89 3.53 -10.89 -17.63
N LEU A 90 3.38 -10.51 -16.36
CA LEU A 90 4.48 -10.15 -15.48
C LEU A 90 4.64 -11.20 -14.36
N PRO A 91 5.86 -11.68 -14.09
CA PRO A 91 6.10 -12.52 -12.92
C PRO A 91 5.99 -11.67 -11.65
N LEU A 92 5.14 -12.07 -10.71
CA LEU A 92 4.91 -11.38 -9.46
C LEU A 92 5.23 -12.30 -8.29
N THR A 93 5.84 -11.76 -7.24
CA THR A 93 6.01 -12.49 -5.98
C THR A 93 5.65 -11.56 -4.84
N LEU A 94 4.62 -11.93 -4.08
CA LEU A 94 4.23 -11.23 -2.86
C LEU A 94 5.31 -11.49 -1.79
N PRO A 95 5.94 -10.46 -1.20
CA PRO A 95 6.92 -10.66 -0.13
C PRO A 95 6.33 -11.41 1.06
N LYS A 96 7.11 -12.32 1.65
CA LYS A 96 6.74 -13.03 2.90
C LYS A 96 6.72 -12.09 4.10
N ASP A 97 7.67 -11.17 4.11
CA ASP A 97 7.88 -10.26 5.23
C ASP A 97 6.87 -9.11 5.16
N ASP A 98 6.31 -8.73 6.30
CA ASP A 98 5.53 -7.49 6.48
C ASP A 98 6.45 -6.25 6.53
N SER A 99 7.55 -6.27 5.77
CA SER A 99 8.46 -5.12 5.64
C SER A 99 7.81 -3.93 4.95
N ALA A 100 6.60 -4.10 4.41
CA ALA A 100 5.77 -3.00 3.96
C ALA A 100 5.17 -2.26 5.16
N PHE A 101 5.42 -0.95 5.20
CA PHE A 101 4.83 -0.08 6.21
C PHE A 101 3.40 0.28 5.78
N GLY A 102 2.43 -0.05 6.64
CA GLY A 102 1.09 0.50 6.53
C GLY A 102 1.04 1.97 6.95
N ALA A 103 -0.14 2.57 6.91
CA ALA A 103 -0.30 3.95 7.38
C ALA A 103 -0.02 4.04 8.88
N VAL A 104 0.67 5.11 9.28
CA VAL A 104 0.89 5.45 10.69
C VAL A 104 -0.02 6.63 11.04
N ALA A 105 -0.92 6.42 12.00
CA ALA A 105 -1.76 7.48 12.53
C ALA A 105 -1.09 8.07 13.78
N LEU A 106 -0.91 9.40 13.79
CA LEU A 106 -0.47 10.14 14.96
C LEU A 106 -1.68 10.82 15.60
N THR A 107 -1.87 10.63 16.90
CA THR A 107 -2.95 11.24 17.66
C THR A 107 -2.41 11.96 18.89
N ALA A 108 -3.10 13.02 19.31
CA ALA A 108 -2.80 13.64 20.59
C ALA A 108 -3.12 12.67 21.73
N ASP A 109 -2.16 12.47 22.63
CA ASP A 109 -2.40 11.69 23.83
C ASP A 109 -3.24 12.52 24.81
N ALA A 110 -4.50 12.12 24.99
CA ALA A 110 -5.43 12.77 25.91
C ALA A 110 -5.02 12.63 27.39
N LYS A 111 -4.17 11.64 27.72
CA LYS A 111 -3.65 11.38 29.06
C LYS A 111 -2.24 11.93 29.24
N ALA A 112 -1.72 12.70 28.29
CA ALA A 112 -0.39 13.28 28.37
C ALA A 112 -0.21 14.15 29.63
N ALA A 113 1.01 14.12 30.18
CA ALA A 113 1.38 14.99 31.29
C ALA A 113 1.11 16.47 30.96
N ARG A 114 0.72 17.25 31.98
CA ARG A 114 0.34 18.66 31.83
C ARG A 114 1.43 19.50 31.15
N ALA A 115 2.69 19.23 31.45
CA ALA A 115 3.85 19.88 30.81
C ALA A 115 3.92 19.59 29.29
N ALA A 116 3.72 18.34 28.88
CA ALA A 116 3.71 17.96 27.47
C ALA A 116 2.51 18.59 26.73
N THR A 117 1.35 18.65 27.38
CA THR A 117 0.16 19.33 26.82
C THR A 117 0.37 20.83 26.67
N ALA A 118 1.04 21.48 27.63
CA ALA A 118 1.34 22.92 27.58
C ALA A 118 2.31 23.25 26.43
N LEU A 119 3.40 22.48 26.28
CA LEU A 119 4.35 22.64 25.17
C LEU A 119 3.68 22.46 23.80
N ARG A 120 2.83 21.44 23.65
CA ARG A 120 2.07 21.22 22.41
C ARG A 120 1.14 22.40 22.09
N LYS A 121 0.39 22.90 23.08
CA LYS A 121 -0.50 24.06 22.89
C LYS A 121 0.27 25.34 22.54
N ALA A 122 1.40 25.59 23.21
CA ALA A 122 2.25 26.74 22.92
C ALA A 122 2.79 26.69 21.48
N TRP A 123 3.24 25.52 21.02
CA TRP A 123 3.69 25.32 19.65
C TRP A 123 2.61 25.58 18.59
N PHE A 124 1.35 25.23 18.87
CA PHE A 124 0.23 25.51 17.95
C PHE A 124 -0.28 26.95 18.00
N ALA A 125 -0.02 27.69 19.08
CA ALA A 125 -0.53 29.04 19.28
C ALA A 125 0.36 30.13 18.65
N GLY A 126 1.63 29.82 18.33
CA GLY A 126 2.61 30.80 17.85
C GLY A 126 3.30 31.54 18.99
#